data_AF-A0A7R9VRM8-F1
#
_entry.id   AF-A0A7R9VRM8-F1
#
_cell.length_a   1.000
_cell.length_b   1.000
_cell.length_c   1.000
_cell.angle_alpha   90.00
_cell.angle_beta   90.00
_cell.angle_gamma   90.00
#
_symmetry.space_group_name_H-M   'P 1'
#
loop_
_entity.id
_entity.type
_entity.pdbx_description
1 polymer ?
#
loop_
_entity_poly.entity_id
_entity_poly.type
_entity_poly.pdbx_seq_one_letter_code
_entity_poly.pdbx_strand_id
1 'polypeptide(L)'
;AEPSSSFLPLAGRFHNTFAAQRHHVAASNELCKSFVGPLFSSKASRRGKSQGKLSPTHRPRKGRGFGHPTSHSFRRDHIRSTRSSSATQKTESDVSTDQQVDQIIGEHLEHSEPQHFFRSPKINIPAGLVPGHHQIQQHAEHLVEVGHNSHQHHNPVAQMLSHIVPGARPRLVSQTPEWKRLQRHADSIKMTHLRELLENKERCDEMFAEHDGVYLDYARQCATLETMDLLEELAERQDLKGKIDAMVNGEKINFTEDRAVLHTALRETKDKIGTVFVDDVDVVKEVHEVRDQVKYFTNAVRSGEIRGYTGKRLRNIVSVGIGGSYLGPEFLHEVLKTEPEGINSALGYSLRFLSNVDPVDVERTCADLDPEETLIVIVSKTFTTAETMLNARTMRQWLWDFMGDDAEVVRKHVVACASVSATDKVKEFGIDTENCFFRFWDWVG
;
A
#
# COMPACT_ATOMS: atom_id res chain seq x y z
N ALA A 1 54.84 5.60 -21.50
CA ALA A 1 54.96 7.00 -21.05
C ALA A 1 53.57 7.46 -20.63
N GLU A 2 53.40 7.72 -19.34
CA GLU A 2 52.38 8.66 -18.83
C GLU A 2 52.92 10.11 -18.97
N PRO A 3 52.21 11.20 -18.60
CA PRO A 3 51.01 11.27 -17.74
C PRO A 3 49.84 12.19 -18.20
N SER A 4 48.67 11.99 -17.57
CA SER A 4 47.63 13.03 -17.29
C SER A 4 46.92 13.69 -18.50
N SER A 5 45.80 14.42 -18.40
CA SER A 5 44.94 14.90 -17.29
C SER A 5 43.51 15.17 -17.82
N SER A 6 42.39 15.12 -17.08
CA SER A 6 42.03 14.56 -15.76
C SER A 6 40.52 14.79 -15.52
N PHE A 7 39.77 13.85 -14.93
CA PHE A 7 38.40 14.12 -14.45
C PHE A 7 38.44 14.88 -13.10
N LEU A 8 37.59 15.91 -12.96
CA LEU A 8 37.44 16.68 -11.71
C LEU A 8 36.22 16.20 -10.89
N PRO A 9 36.29 16.20 -9.55
CA PRO A 9 35.18 15.79 -8.70
C PRO A 9 34.06 16.83 -8.67
N LEU A 10 32.81 16.37 -8.62
CA LEU A 10 31.61 17.23 -8.65
C LEU A 10 31.18 17.73 -7.25
N ALA A 11 32.12 17.82 -6.30
CA ALA A 11 31.93 18.41 -4.98
C ALA A 11 32.42 19.87 -4.98
N GLY A 12 31.49 20.84 -4.90
CA GLY A 12 31.85 22.27 -4.85
C GLY A 12 30.90 23.28 -5.51
N ARG A 13 29.65 22.91 -5.85
CA ARG A 13 28.68 23.84 -6.48
C ARG A 13 27.28 23.86 -5.83
N PHE A 14 27.20 23.94 -4.50
CA PHE A 14 25.95 24.24 -3.78
C PHE A 14 25.90 25.63 -3.11
N HIS A 15 26.98 26.39 -3.16
CA HIS A 15 27.17 27.57 -2.29
C HIS A 15 27.01 28.94 -2.97
N ASN A 16 26.43 29.04 -4.18
CA ASN A 16 26.36 30.33 -4.90
C ASN A 16 25.14 30.57 -5.82
N THR A 17 24.03 29.83 -5.65
CA THR A 17 22.81 30.00 -6.46
C THR A 17 21.64 30.68 -5.70
N PHE A 18 21.73 30.75 -4.36
CA PHE A 18 20.63 31.12 -3.46
C PHE A 18 20.16 32.58 -3.52
N ALA A 19 20.87 33.47 -4.20
CA ALA A 19 20.44 34.87 -4.35
C ALA A 19 19.21 35.04 -5.27
N ALA A 20 19.05 34.18 -6.28
CA ALA A 20 18.04 34.38 -7.33
C ALA A 20 16.62 33.92 -6.93
N GLN A 21 16.49 32.79 -6.22
CA GLN A 21 15.17 32.21 -5.91
C GLN A 21 14.37 32.97 -4.84
N ARG A 22 15.04 33.75 -3.96
CA ARG A 22 14.38 34.51 -2.89
C ARG A 22 13.30 35.49 -3.38
N HIS A 23 13.41 36.00 -4.61
CA HIS A 23 12.41 36.90 -5.19
C HIS A 23 11.15 36.20 -5.72
N HIS A 24 11.22 34.93 -6.13
CA HIS A 24 10.04 34.21 -6.65
C HIS A 24 9.10 33.72 -5.54
N VAL A 25 9.64 33.27 -4.40
CA VAL A 25 8.84 32.77 -3.26
C VAL A 25 8.00 33.89 -2.62
N ALA A 26 8.49 35.14 -2.66
CA ALA A 26 7.76 36.29 -2.14
C ALA A 26 6.48 36.59 -2.95
N ALA A 27 6.54 36.49 -4.28
CA ALA A 27 5.42 36.81 -5.17
C ALA A 27 4.24 35.82 -5.03
N SER A 28 4.52 34.51 -4.90
CA SER A 28 3.48 33.49 -4.72
C SER A 28 2.69 33.64 -3.41
N ASN A 29 3.32 34.16 -2.36
CA ASN A 29 2.72 34.30 -1.03
C ASN A 29 1.73 35.48 -0.88
N GLU A 30 1.62 36.37 -1.87
CA GLU A 30 0.53 37.35 -1.92
C GLU A 30 -0.72 36.78 -2.61
N LEU A 31 -0.54 36.00 -3.68
CA LEU A 31 -1.65 35.38 -4.43
C LEU A 31 -2.44 34.37 -3.59
N CYS A 32 -1.80 33.60 -2.72
CA CYS A 32 -2.48 32.61 -1.89
C CYS A 32 -3.38 33.20 -0.77
N LYS A 33 -3.38 34.53 -0.54
CA LYS A 33 -4.18 35.16 0.52
C LYS A 33 -5.63 35.48 0.12
N SER A 34 -6.03 35.26 -1.14
CA SER A 34 -7.34 35.67 -1.66
C SER A 34 -8.41 34.58 -1.71
N PHE A 35 -8.14 33.35 -1.25
CA PHE A 35 -9.04 32.20 -1.39
C PHE A 35 -9.28 31.41 -0.08
N VAL A 36 -9.83 32.08 0.94
CA VAL A 36 -10.43 31.41 2.12
C VAL A 36 -11.81 31.99 2.42
N GLY A 37 -12.86 31.21 2.15
CA GLY A 37 -14.26 31.55 2.46
C GLY A 37 -14.96 30.35 3.13
N PRO A 38 -15.67 30.52 4.26
CA PRO A 38 -16.16 29.41 5.05
C PRO A 38 -17.44 28.76 4.47
N LEU A 39 -17.38 27.46 4.19
CA LEU A 39 -18.50 26.66 3.67
C LEU A 39 -19.03 25.65 4.70
N PHE A 40 -19.57 26.13 5.83
CA PHE A 40 -20.55 25.38 6.63
C PHE A 40 -21.44 26.32 7.46
N SER A 41 -22.72 26.45 7.07
CA SER A 41 -23.79 26.93 7.94
C SER A 41 -25.15 26.52 7.39
N SER A 42 -26.08 26.16 8.27
CA SER A 42 -27.45 25.80 7.89
C SER A 42 -28.46 26.56 8.75
N LYS A 43 -29.47 27.19 8.10
CA LYS A 43 -30.89 27.18 8.50
C LYS A 43 -31.78 28.00 7.57
N ALA A 44 -33.08 27.75 7.69
CA ALA A 44 -34.11 28.10 6.72
C ALA A 44 -34.71 29.52 6.86
N SER A 45 -35.31 29.96 5.74
CA SER A 45 -36.55 30.76 5.68
C SER A 45 -36.56 32.23 6.10
N ARG A 46 -36.91 33.10 5.13
CA ARG A 46 -38.05 34.03 5.28
C ARG A 46 -38.64 34.45 3.92
N ARG A 47 -39.91 34.87 3.94
CA ARG A 47 -40.69 35.34 2.77
C ARG A 47 -40.40 36.81 2.45
N GLY A 48 -40.42 37.16 1.16
CA GLY A 48 -40.54 38.54 0.65
C GLY A 48 -41.32 38.56 -0.67
N LYS A 49 -42.15 39.57 -0.92
CA LYS A 49 -42.94 39.75 -2.15
C LYS A 49 -42.51 41.03 -2.88
N SER A 50 -42.51 41.03 -4.22
CA SER A 50 -43.50 41.80 -5.03
C SER A 50 -43.12 41.91 -6.52
N GLN A 51 -44.16 41.99 -7.38
CA GLN A 51 -44.30 42.65 -8.70
C GLN A 51 -43.11 42.70 -9.69
N GLY A 52 -43.22 42.38 -10.99
CA GLY A 52 -44.34 41.84 -11.79
C GLY A 52 -44.69 42.67 -13.04
N LYS A 53 -44.87 42.03 -14.22
CA LYS A 53 -45.56 42.61 -15.39
C LYS A 53 -46.10 41.56 -16.38
N LEU A 54 -47.30 41.85 -16.89
CA LEU A 54 -48.18 41.13 -17.83
C LEU A 54 -47.57 41.10 -19.28
N SER A 55 -47.68 40.11 -20.19
CA SER A 55 -48.75 39.18 -20.70
C SER A 55 -49.58 39.77 -21.89
N PRO A 56 -50.39 39.03 -22.70
CA PRO A 56 -50.24 37.68 -23.30
C PRO A 56 -50.86 37.47 -24.73
N THR A 57 -50.72 36.26 -25.31
CA THR A 57 -51.58 35.62 -26.38
C THR A 57 -51.46 34.08 -26.25
N HIS A 58 -52.35 33.13 -26.60
CA HIS A 58 -53.64 33.00 -27.35
C HIS A 58 -53.57 32.95 -28.90
N ARG A 59 -54.20 31.98 -29.63
CA ARG A 59 -54.88 30.69 -29.31
C ARG A 59 -54.91 29.75 -30.57
N PRO A 60 -55.44 28.48 -30.54
CA PRO A 60 -55.16 27.41 -31.54
C PRO A 60 -56.36 26.92 -32.38
N ARG A 61 -56.20 25.88 -33.25
CA ARG A 61 -57.15 24.73 -33.37
C ARG A 61 -56.83 23.57 -34.37
N LYS A 62 -57.35 22.36 -34.02
CA LYS A 62 -57.71 21.16 -34.84
C LYS A 62 -56.56 20.31 -35.45
N GLY A 63 -56.65 18.97 -35.57
CA GLY A 63 -57.56 18.00 -34.92
C GLY A 63 -57.93 16.71 -35.73
N ARG A 64 -58.29 15.62 -35.02
CA ARG A 64 -58.74 14.25 -35.47
C ARG A 64 -57.61 13.27 -35.87
N GLY A 65 -57.69 11.96 -35.59
CA GLY A 65 -58.58 11.26 -34.63
C GLY A 65 -58.71 9.71 -34.81
N PHE A 66 -59.02 9.01 -33.71
CA PHE A 66 -59.54 7.62 -33.57
C PHE A 66 -58.65 6.41 -33.93
N GLY A 67 -58.76 5.32 -33.12
CA GLY A 67 -58.11 4.03 -33.41
C GLY A 67 -57.84 3.11 -32.19
N HIS A 68 -58.87 2.69 -31.45
CA HIS A 68 -58.78 1.64 -30.40
C HIS A 68 -60.03 0.75 -30.50
N PRO A 69 -59.96 -0.57 -30.16
CA PRO A 69 -60.11 -0.96 -28.76
C PRO A 69 -59.42 -2.30 -28.33
N THR A 70 -59.43 -2.57 -27.01
CA THR A 70 -59.59 -3.88 -26.29
C THR A 70 -58.91 -5.19 -26.78
N SER A 71 -58.53 -6.15 -25.93
CA SER A 71 -58.29 -6.23 -24.47
C SER A 71 -57.98 -7.69 -24.11
N HIS A 72 -57.14 -7.97 -23.10
CA HIS A 72 -57.42 -9.05 -22.14
C HIS A 72 -56.61 -8.91 -20.87
N SER A 73 -57.28 -9.05 -19.73
CA SER A 73 -56.70 -9.18 -18.40
C SER A 73 -56.87 -10.61 -17.89
N PHE A 74 -55.83 -11.19 -17.30
CA PHE A 74 -55.97 -12.37 -16.45
C PHE A 74 -55.47 -12.09 -15.03
N ARG A 75 -56.25 -12.56 -14.07
CA ARG A 75 -56.02 -12.52 -12.61
C ARG A 75 -56.75 -13.75 -12.06
N ARG A 76 -56.23 -14.35 -10.98
CA ARG A 76 -56.71 -15.50 -10.16
C ARG A 76 -55.53 -16.45 -9.91
N ASP A 77 -55.39 -17.12 -8.76
CA ASP A 77 -56.15 -17.00 -7.51
C ASP A 77 -55.29 -17.36 -6.28
N HIS A 78 -55.78 -17.03 -5.08
CA HIS A 78 -55.21 -17.51 -3.82
C HIS A 78 -55.70 -18.93 -3.48
N ILE A 79 -54.84 -19.73 -2.82
CA ILE A 79 -55.26 -20.83 -1.94
C ILE A 79 -54.69 -20.57 -0.54
N ARG A 80 -55.45 -20.94 0.51
CA ARG A 80 -55.17 -20.63 1.92
C ARG A 80 -55.61 -21.78 2.82
N SER A 81 -54.72 -22.26 3.69
CA SER A 81 -54.97 -23.26 4.74
C SER A 81 -54.07 -22.91 5.94
N THR A 82 -54.49 -22.09 6.90
CA THR A 82 -55.33 -22.35 8.10
C THR A 82 -54.62 -22.98 9.31
N ARG A 83 -54.28 -22.10 10.27
CA ARG A 83 -54.33 -22.27 11.75
C ARG A 83 -53.35 -23.30 12.39
N SER A 84 -52.89 -23.12 13.63
CA SER A 84 -53.55 -22.48 14.79
C SER A 84 -52.71 -21.55 15.69
N SER A 85 -53.42 -20.55 16.24
CA SER A 85 -53.27 -19.89 17.56
C SER A 85 -52.40 -20.61 18.62
N SER A 86 -51.67 -19.88 19.48
CA SER A 86 -52.23 -19.05 20.57
C SER A 86 -51.64 -17.63 20.70
N ALA A 87 -52.17 -16.82 21.63
CA ALA A 87 -51.78 -15.42 21.84
C ALA A 87 -52.02 -14.95 23.29
N THR A 88 -51.21 -13.99 23.76
CA THR A 88 -51.45 -13.19 24.98
C THR A 88 -50.99 -11.74 24.74
N GLN A 89 -51.36 -10.79 25.61
CA GLN A 89 -51.37 -9.34 25.31
C GLN A 89 -50.42 -8.48 26.16
N LYS A 90 -50.16 -7.25 25.67
CA LYS A 90 -49.84 -6.01 26.43
C LYS A 90 -48.43 -5.92 27.07
N THR A 91 -47.88 -4.73 27.36
CA THR A 91 -48.45 -3.35 27.38
C THR A 91 -47.45 -2.29 26.88
N GLU A 92 -47.93 -1.11 26.52
CA GLU A 92 -47.14 0.10 26.19
C GLU A 92 -46.81 0.94 27.43
N SER A 93 -45.75 1.78 27.37
CA SER A 93 -45.85 3.24 27.62
C SER A 93 -44.49 3.97 27.53
N ASP A 94 -44.50 5.21 27.04
CA ASP A 94 -43.34 6.11 26.93
C ASP A 94 -43.08 6.95 28.19
N VAL A 95 -41.84 7.44 28.35
CA VAL A 95 -41.51 8.61 29.19
C VAL A 95 -40.45 9.48 28.49
N SER A 96 -40.68 10.79 28.44
CA SER A 96 -39.74 11.82 27.96
C SER A 96 -39.08 12.57 29.13
N THR A 97 -37.97 13.27 28.89
CA THR A 97 -37.33 14.16 29.88
C THR A 97 -36.77 15.42 29.24
N ASP A 98 -36.99 16.58 29.86
CA ASP A 98 -36.38 17.87 29.53
C ASP A 98 -36.45 18.85 30.74
N GLN A 99 -35.58 19.88 30.73
CA GLN A 99 -35.51 21.07 31.61
C GLN A 99 -34.90 21.01 33.04
N GLN A 100 -34.46 22.22 33.46
CA GLN A 100 -33.91 22.69 34.77
C GLN A 100 -32.45 22.27 35.09
N VAL A 101 -31.42 23.13 35.25
CA VAL A 101 -31.17 24.61 35.35
C VAL A 101 -31.03 25.20 36.77
N ASP A 102 -29.84 25.80 36.99
CA ASP A 102 -29.38 26.86 37.93
C ASP A 102 -28.99 26.63 39.42
N GLN A 103 -27.74 27.09 39.70
CA GLN A 103 -27.17 27.70 40.94
C GLN A 103 -27.02 26.81 42.20
N ILE A 104 -25.96 26.95 43.04
CA ILE A 104 -25.62 28.08 43.95
C ILE A 104 -24.09 28.24 44.20
N ILE A 105 -23.69 29.38 44.78
CA ILE A 105 -22.32 29.88 45.09
C ILE A 105 -21.82 29.41 46.48
N GLY A 106 -20.49 29.23 46.70
CA GLY A 106 -19.95 29.14 48.08
C GLY A 106 -18.47 28.77 48.31
N GLU A 107 -17.57 29.77 48.22
CA GLU A 107 -16.32 29.95 49.00
C GLU A 107 -15.17 28.89 49.06
N HIS A 108 -14.06 29.28 49.70
CA HIS A 108 -12.71 28.71 49.64
C HIS A 108 -12.48 27.43 50.46
N LEU A 109 -11.48 26.62 50.06
CA LEU A 109 -10.36 26.21 50.93
C LEU A 109 -9.15 25.66 50.11
N GLU A 110 -8.08 25.27 50.80
CA GLU A 110 -6.70 25.20 50.28
C GLU A 110 -6.24 23.86 49.68
N HIS A 111 -5.12 23.92 48.93
CA HIS A 111 -4.12 22.87 48.64
C HIS A 111 -4.53 21.38 48.62
N SER A 112 -4.55 20.78 47.42
CA SER A 112 -3.99 19.43 47.18
C SER A 112 -3.89 19.08 45.68
N GLU A 113 -2.89 18.28 45.30
CA GLU A 113 -2.75 17.72 43.94
C GLU A 113 -3.60 16.44 43.79
N PRO A 114 -4.44 16.30 42.73
CA PRO A 114 -5.22 15.09 42.51
C PRO A 114 -4.48 14.08 41.61
N GLN A 115 -3.81 13.09 42.20
CA GLN A 115 -3.36 11.89 41.47
C GLN A 115 -4.56 11.01 41.08
N HIS A 116 -4.95 10.99 39.81
CA HIS A 116 -6.04 10.12 39.33
C HIS A 116 -5.56 8.85 38.64
N PHE A 117 -5.72 7.73 39.34
CA PHE A 117 -5.59 6.38 38.80
C PHE A 117 -6.70 6.06 37.77
N PHE A 118 -6.31 5.64 36.56
CA PHE A 118 -7.21 4.87 35.69
C PHE A 118 -7.30 3.42 36.19
N ARG A 119 -8.46 3.02 36.71
CA ARG A 119 -8.77 1.60 36.99
C ARG A 119 -9.38 0.95 35.75
N SER A 120 -8.72 -0.08 35.23
CA SER A 120 -9.33 -0.98 34.24
C SER A 120 -10.38 -1.90 34.91
N PRO A 121 -11.49 -2.27 34.22
CA PRO A 121 -12.46 -3.21 34.75
C PRO A 121 -11.85 -4.62 34.94
N LYS A 122 -12.11 -5.26 36.09
CA LYS A 122 -11.75 -6.67 36.30
C LYS A 122 -12.82 -7.58 35.69
N ILE A 123 -12.46 -8.37 34.68
CA ILE A 123 -13.28 -9.48 34.21
C ILE A 123 -13.10 -10.65 35.19
N ASN A 124 -14.21 -11.19 35.71
CA ASN A 124 -14.19 -12.39 36.55
C ASN A 124 -14.24 -13.64 35.66
N ILE A 125 -13.22 -14.49 35.76
CA ILE A 125 -13.18 -15.81 35.12
C ILE A 125 -13.59 -16.87 36.16
N PRO A 126 -14.51 -17.80 35.86
CA PRO A 126 -14.89 -18.87 36.80
C PRO A 126 -13.72 -19.77 37.23
N ALA A 127 -13.71 -20.17 38.50
CA ALA A 127 -12.67 -21.02 39.09
C ALA A 127 -12.76 -22.48 38.61
N GLY A 128 -12.31 -22.74 37.38
CA GLY A 128 -12.23 -24.09 36.80
C GLY A 128 -11.28 -24.26 35.61
N LEU A 129 -10.65 -23.17 35.13
CA LEU A 129 -9.78 -23.18 33.94
C LEU A 129 -8.46 -22.42 34.20
N VAL A 130 -7.62 -22.96 35.09
CA VAL A 130 -6.27 -22.45 35.37
C VAL A 130 -5.26 -23.60 35.39
N PRO A 131 -4.37 -23.72 34.38
CA PRO A 131 -3.21 -24.62 34.44
C PRO A 131 -2.24 -24.24 35.57
N GLY A 132 -1.58 -25.22 36.18
CA GLY A 132 -0.84 -25.05 37.43
C GLY A 132 0.40 -24.13 37.35
N HIS A 133 0.40 -23.08 38.16
CA HIS A 133 1.49 -22.09 38.29
C HIS A 133 2.76 -22.60 39.03
N HIS A 134 3.22 -23.83 38.74
CA HIS A 134 4.36 -24.47 39.42
C HIS A 134 5.45 -25.08 38.53
N GLN A 135 5.34 -25.02 37.19
CA GLN A 135 6.43 -25.43 36.28
C GLN A 135 7.22 -24.26 35.66
N ILE A 136 6.74 -23.02 35.77
CA ILE A 136 7.39 -21.85 35.14
C ILE A 136 8.62 -21.38 35.94
N GLN A 137 8.58 -21.49 37.29
CA GLN A 137 9.68 -21.04 38.16
C GLN A 137 11.00 -21.79 37.91
N GLN A 138 10.93 -23.12 37.78
CA GLN A 138 12.11 -23.99 37.65
C GLN A 138 12.82 -23.85 36.29
N HIS A 139 12.12 -23.41 35.24
CA HIS A 139 12.77 -23.09 33.96
C HIS A 139 13.49 -21.74 33.97
N ALA A 140 13.06 -20.77 34.79
CA ALA A 140 13.73 -19.48 34.89
C ALA A 140 15.13 -19.60 35.53
N GLU A 141 15.25 -20.38 36.59
CA GLU A 141 16.53 -20.57 37.31
C GLU A 141 17.53 -21.38 36.48
N HIS A 142 17.09 -22.47 35.82
CA HIS A 142 17.97 -23.30 35.01
C HIS A 142 18.54 -22.58 33.77
N LEU A 143 17.85 -21.56 33.25
CA LEU A 143 18.35 -20.73 32.14
C LEU A 143 19.46 -19.74 32.54
N VAL A 144 19.63 -19.44 33.83
CA VAL A 144 20.67 -18.51 34.31
C VAL A 144 22.02 -19.21 34.49
N GLU A 145 22.04 -20.44 35.02
CA GLU A 145 23.30 -21.17 35.29
C GLU A 145 23.99 -21.75 34.05
N VAL A 146 23.27 -21.95 32.94
CA VAL A 146 23.87 -22.46 31.68
C VAL A 146 24.75 -21.41 30.97
N GLY A 147 24.66 -20.13 31.36
CA GLY A 147 25.32 -18.98 30.73
C GLY A 147 26.86 -18.92 30.80
N HIS A 148 27.55 -19.98 31.23
CA HIS A 148 29.02 -20.02 31.34
C HIS A 148 29.73 -21.12 30.52
N ASN A 149 29.00 -21.97 29.79
CA ASN A 149 29.62 -22.92 28.84
C ASN A 149 29.70 -22.34 27.42
N SER A 150 30.93 -22.21 26.92
CA SER A 150 31.27 -21.47 25.68
C SER A 150 31.02 -22.25 24.38
N HIS A 151 29.77 -22.69 24.18
CA HIS A 151 29.34 -23.19 22.87
C HIS A 151 29.29 -22.04 21.86
N GLN A 152 30.31 -22.00 20.99
CA GLN A 152 30.34 -21.09 19.85
C GLN A 152 29.19 -21.43 18.89
N HIS A 153 28.11 -20.65 18.92
CA HIS A 153 27.11 -20.68 17.85
C HIS A 153 27.81 -20.33 16.52
N HIS A 154 28.03 -21.35 15.70
CA HIS A 154 28.68 -21.19 14.40
C HIS A 154 27.73 -20.46 13.46
N ASN A 155 28.00 -19.17 13.22
CA ASN A 155 27.32 -18.38 12.21
C ASN A 155 27.77 -18.88 10.81
N PRO A 156 26.87 -19.48 9.99
CA PRO A 156 27.25 -20.04 8.69
C PRO A 156 27.85 -18.99 7.76
N VAL A 157 27.37 -17.74 7.83
CA VAL A 157 27.88 -16.61 7.03
C VAL A 157 29.31 -16.28 7.41
N ALA A 158 29.63 -16.29 8.72
CA ALA A 158 31.00 -16.06 9.19
C ALA A 158 31.95 -17.21 8.78
N GLN A 159 31.43 -18.43 8.66
CA GLN A 159 32.19 -19.59 8.22
C GLN A 159 32.45 -19.54 6.71
N MET A 160 31.42 -19.27 5.90
CA MET A 160 31.51 -19.05 4.45
C MET A 160 32.51 -17.95 4.10
N LEU A 161 32.41 -16.78 4.74
CA LEU A 161 33.34 -15.66 4.52
C LEU A 161 34.77 -16.00 4.96
N SER A 162 34.96 -16.83 6.00
CA SER A 162 36.30 -17.25 6.44
C SER A 162 37.04 -18.18 5.45
N HIS A 163 36.31 -18.83 4.54
CA HIS A 163 36.90 -19.61 3.45
C HIS A 163 37.32 -18.76 2.25
N ILE A 164 36.77 -17.55 2.10
CA ILE A 164 37.09 -16.62 1.00
C ILE A 164 38.29 -15.73 1.37
N VAL A 165 38.39 -15.28 2.63
CA VAL A 165 39.56 -14.51 3.11
C VAL A 165 40.07 -15.05 4.45
N PRO A 166 41.16 -15.85 4.45
CA PRO A 166 41.76 -16.37 5.68
C PRO A 166 42.19 -15.25 6.65
N GLY A 167 41.58 -15.24 7.83
CA GLY A 167 41.90 -14.32 8.93
C GLY A 167 41.01 -13.07 9.05
N ALA A 168 40.24 -12.71 8.03
CA ALA A 168 39.38 -11.53 8.05
C ALA A 168 37.94 -11.87 8.46
N ARG A 169 37.69 -12.10 9.76
CA ARG A 169 36.30 -11.98 10.28
C ARG A 169 35.83 -10.54 10.01
N PRO A 170 34.68 -10.32 9.35
CA PRO A 170 34.13 -8.97 9.20
C PRO A 170 33.94 -8.35 10.58
N ARG A 171 34.64 -7.24 10.85
CA ARG A 171 34.44 -6.50 12.09
C ARG A 171 33.01 -5.95 12.07
N LEU A 172 32.24 -6.24 13.12
CA LEU A 172 30.90 -5.69 13.26
C LEU A 172 30.98 -4.17 13.19
N VAL A 173 30.00 -3.50 12.57
CA VAL A 173 29.97 -2.03 12.46
C VAL A 173 30.14 -1.35 13.83
N SER A 174 29.59 -1.95 14.88
CA SER A 174 29.69 -1.56 16.29
C SER A 174 31.11 -1.62 16.91
N GLN A 175 32.09 -2.18 16.18
CA GLN A 175 33.51 -2.26 16.56
C GLN A 175 34.38 -1.25 15.79
N THR A 176 33.81 -0.46 14.87
CA THR A 176 34.57 0.57 14.12
C THR A 176 34.87 1.78 15.00
N PRO A 177 36.01 2.49 14.80
CA PRO A 177 36.26 3.78 15.43
C PRO A 177 35.14 4.80 15.17
N GLU A 178 34.53 4.74 14.00
CA GLU A 178 33.42 5.59 13.53
C GLU A 178 32.20 5.41 14.45
N TRP A 179 31.76 4.15 14.65
CA TRP A 179 30.69 3.85 15.60
C TRP A 179 31.07 4.29 17.02
N LYS A 180 32.35 4.18 17.43
CA LYS A 180 32.79 4.66 18.75
C LYS A 180 32.84 6.20 18.85
N ARG A 181 32.97 6.95 17.75
CA ARG A 181 32.73 8.41 17.72
C ARG A 181 31.24 8.69 17.90
N LEU A 182 30.41 8.16 17.01
CA LEU A 182 28.95 8.36 17.01
C LEU A 182 28.29 7.93 18.34
N GLN A 183 28.75 6.84 18.96
CA GLN A 183 28.27 6.37 20.26
C GLN A 183 28.48 7.42 21.37
N ARG A 184 29.68 8.03 21.42
CA ARG A 184 30.00 9.07 22.42
C ARG A 184 29.26 10.37 22.12
N HIS A 185 29.10 10.71 20.84
CA HIS A 185 28.28 11.86 20.43
C HIS A 185 26.82 11.68 20.86
N ALA A 186 26.24 10.51 20.62
CA ALA A 186 24.90 10.16 21.07
C ALA A 186 24.74 10.24 22.60
N ASP A 187 25.80 9.94 23.37
CA ASP A 187 25.78 10.12 24.84
C ASP A 187 25.76 11.61 25.26
N SER A 188 26.32 12.53 24.45
CA SER A 188 26.17 13.99 24.64
C SER A 188 24.79 14.48 24.17
N ILE A 189 24.38 14.10 22.96
CA ILE A 189 23.13 14.56 22.32
C ILE A 189 21.89 14.15 23.11
N LYS A 190 21.92 13.02 23.85
CA LYS A 190 20.88 12.62 24.82
C LYS A 190 20.56 13.68 25.88
N MET A 191 21.50 14.58 26.18
CA MET A 191 21.34 15.63 27.18
C MET A 191 20.73 16.92 26.61
N THR A 192 20.58 17.02 25.28
CA THR A 192 20.02 18.19 24.59
C THR A 192 18.56 17.95 24.23
N HIS A 193 17.67 18.91 24.52
CA HIS A 193 16.27 18.80 24.17
C HIS A 193 16.00 19.32 22.75
N LEU A 194 15.14 18.65 21.97
CA LEU A 194 14.88 19.01 20.57
C LEU A 194 14.40 20.47 20.39
N ARG A 195 13.74 21.07 21.40
CA ARG A 195 13.37 22.49 21.38
C ARG A 195 14.60 23.41 21.25
N GLU A 196 15.67 23.13 21.98
CA GLU A 196 16.92 23.90 21.96
C GLU A 196 17.59 23.79 20.57
N LEU A 197 17.58 22.59 19.98
CA LEU A 197 18.07 22.34 18.63
C LEU A 197 17.25 23.09 17.54
N LEU A 198 15.97 23.37 17.80
CA LEU A 198 15.08 24.12 16.90
C LEU A 198 15.16 25.65 17.10
N GLU A 199 15.83 26.14 18.15
CA GLU A 199 16.13 27.56 18.33
C GLU A 199 17.32 28.01 17.47
N ASN A 200 18.24 27.07 17.12
CA ASN A 200 19.29 27.31 16.14
C ASN A 200 18.74 27.29 14.71
N LYS A 201 18.57 28.48 14.13
CA LYS A 201 18.08 28.66 12.75
C LYS A 201 19.03 28.16 11.68
N GLU A 202 20.34 28.40 11.83
CA GLU A 202 21.35 28.00 10.84
C GLU A 202 21.36 26.47 10.69
N ARG A 203 21.31 25.74 11.82
CA ARG A 203 21.07 24.29 11.83
C ARG A 203 19.78 23.90 11.11
N CYS A 204 18.67 24.60 11.34
CA CYS A 204 17.40 24.26 10.72
C CYS A 204 17.38 24.53 9.21
N ASP A 205 18.02 25.60 8.77
CA ASP A 205 18.17 25.99 7.36
C ASP A 205 19.16 25.07 6.61
N GLU A 206 20.01 24.31 7.31
CA GLU A 206 20.90 23.27 6.73
C GLU A 206 20.37 21.82 6.89
N MET A 207 19.41 21.55 7.78
CA MET A 207 18.86 20.21 8.00
C MET A 207 17.59 19.93 7.18
N PHE A 208 17.68 20.20 5.87
CA PHE A 208 16.69 19.78 4.87
C PHE A 208 17.37 19.28 3.58
N ALA A 209 16.66 18.48 2.81
CA ALA A 209 17.03 18.12 1.44
C ALA A 209 15.83 18.29 0.50
N GLU A 210 16.07 18.75 -0.73
CA GLU A 210 15.05 18.84 -1.79
C GLU A 210 15.57 18.20 -3.07
N HIS A 211 14.78 17.30 -3.66
CA HIS A 211 15.07 16.67 -4.95
C HIS A 211 13.76 16.32 -5.67
N ASP A 212 13.65 16.70 -6.95
CA ASP A 212 12.51 16.42 -7.84
C ASP A 212 11.12 16.68 -7.22
N GLY A 213 11.00 17.76 -6.43
CA GLY A 213 9.77 18.17 -5.74
C GLY A 213 9.49 17.45 -4.42
N VAL A 214 10.32 16.49 -4.02
CA VAL A 214 10.29 15.87 -2.70
C VAL A 214 11.12 16.71 -1.74
N TYR A 215 10.49 17.22 -0.67
CA TYR A 215 11.13 18.00 0.39
C TYR A 215 11.21 17.18 1.69
N LEU A 216 12.43 16.94 2.18
CA LEU A 216 12.72 16.20 3.41
C LEU A 216 13.28 17.14 4.47
N ASP A 217 12.43 17.53 5.42
CA ASP A 217 12.84 18.22 6.65
C ASP A 217 13.30 17.18 7.69
N TYR A 218 14.58 17.22 8.06
CA TYR A 218 15.14 16.39 9.13
C TYR A 218 15.63 17.22 10.33
N ALA A 219 15.36 18.54 10.35
CA ALA A 219 15.68 19.43 11.46
C ALA A 219 14.97 19.04 12.78
N ARG A 220 13.89 18.23 12.71
CA ARG A 220 13.20 17.64 13.87
C ARG A 220 13.81 16.32 14.39
N GLN A 221 14.96 15.89 13.88
CA GLN A 221 15.75 14.83 14.51
C GLN A 221 16.58 15.37 15.69
N CYS A 222 16.80 14.55 16.71
CA CYS A 222 17.75 14.82 17.79
C CYS A 222 19.19 14.61 17.28
N ALA A 223 19.65 15.56 16.47
CA ALA A 223 20.92 15.54 15.74
C ALA A 223 21.42 16.98 15.51
N THR A 224 22.73 17.18 15.55
CA THR A 224 23.43 18.39 15.07
C THR A 224 24.05 18.13 13.70
N LEU A 225 24.65 19.16 13.08
CA LEU A 225 25.43 19.01 11.85
C LEU A 225 26.58 17.99 12.05
N GLU A 226 27.30 18.09 13.17
CA GLU A 226 28.28 17.08 13.61
C GLU A 226 27.69 15.66 13.74
N THR A 227 26.40 15.51 14.10
CA THR A 227 25.75 14.19 14.06
C THR A 227 25.59 13.67 12.64
N MET A 228 25.30 14.55 11.67
CA MET A 228 25.22 14.17 10.25
C MET A 228 26.60 13.80 9.72
N ASP A 229 27.64 14.60 9.99
CA ASP A 229 29.04 14.30 9.62
C ASP A 229 29.45 12.90 10.14
N LEU A 230 29.21 12.61 11.42
CA LEU A 230 29.53 11.32 12.04
C LEU A 230 28.68 10.14 11.52
N LEU A 231 27.50 10.40 10.97
CA LEU A 231 26.67 9.39 10.28
C LEU A 231 27.17 9.14 8.85
N GLU A 232 27.61 10.17 8.14
CA GLU A 232 28.20 10.06 6.80
C GLU A 232 29.57 9.35 6.86
N GLU A 233 30.46 9.73 7.80
CA GLU A 233 31.71 9.00 8.07
C GLU A 233 31.46 7.49 8.31
N LEU A 234 30.39 7.15 9.03
CA LEU A 234 30.02 5.76 9.30
C LEU A 234 29.47 5.05 8.05
N ALA A 235 28.69 5.74 7.21
CA ALA A 235 28.17 5.22 5.96
C ALA A 235 29.29 4.98 4.92
N GLU A 236 30.24 5.91 4.79
CA GLU A 236 31.43 5.74 3.96
C GLU A 236 32.33 4.62 4.48
N ARG A 237 32.51 4.53 5.81
CA ARG A 237 33.25 3.41 6.43
C ARG A 237 32.59 2.06 6.18
N GLN A 238 31.26 2.01 6.02
CA GLN A 238 30.54 0.80 5.65
C GLN A 238 30.44 0.58 4.14
N ASP A 239 31.05 1.43 3.32
CA ASP A 239 30.96 1.42 1.86
C ASP A 239 29.50 1.34 1.36
N LEU A 240 28.67 2.27 1.86
CA LEU A 240 27.27 2.35 1.43
C LEU A 240 27.15 2.68 -0.06
N LYS A 241 28.07 3.50 -0.61
CA LYS A 241 28.11 3.88 -2.02
C LYS A 241 28.42 2.66 -2.90
N GLY A 242 29.52 1.94 -2.66
CA GLY A 242 29.86 0.72 -3.40
C GLY A 242 28.81 -0.39 -3.30
N LYS A 243 28.09 -0.49 -2.17
CA LYS A 243 26.95 -1.43 -2.03
C LYS A 243 25.71 -1.03 -2.84
N ILE A 244 25.44 0.27 -2.99
CA ILE A 244 24.39 0.76 -3.88
C ILE A 244 24.80 0.52 -5.34
N ASP A 245 26.06 0.81 -5.69
CA ASP A 245 26.61 0.56 -7.02
C ASP A 245 26.53 -0.94 -7.39
N ALA A 246 26.93 -1.83 -6.47
CA ALA A 246 26.79 -3.28 -6.64
C ALA A 246 25.34 -3.72 -6.86
N MET A 247 24.39 -3.14 -6.12
CA MET A 247 22.95 -3.41 -6.29
C MET A 247 22.43 -2.99 -7.67
N VAL A 248 22.78 -1.80 -8.15
CA VAL A 248 22.24 -1.29 -9.43
C VAL A 248 22.93 -1.89 -10.66
N ASN A 249 24.18 -2.32 -10.52
CA ASN A 249 24.92 -3.01 -11.59
C ASN A 249 24.64 -4.52 -11.67
N GLY A 250 23.90 -5.10 -10.71
CA GLY A 250 23.42 -6.48 -10.76
C GLY A 250 24.26 -7.53 -10.05
N GLU A 251 25.17 -7.13 -9.15
CA GLU A 251 25.93 -8.08 -8.34
C GLU A 251 25.03 -8.92 -7.42
N LYS A 252 25.48 -10.14 -7.10
CA LYS A 252 24.71 -11.12 -6.31
C LYS A 252 24.74 -10.83 -4.80
N ILE A 253 24.31 -9.62 -4.42
CA ILE A 253 24.36 -9.11 -3.05
C ILE A 253 23.41 -9.84 -2.07
N ASN A 254 22.41 -10.57 -2.55
CA ASN A 254 21.68 -11.55 -1.75
C ASN A 254 22.50 -12.85 -1.70
N PHE A 255 23.58 -12.79 -0.91
CA PHE A 255 24.54 -13.88 -0.72
C PHE A 255 23.95 -15.13 -0.04
N THR A 256 22.78 -15.02 0.59
CA THR A 256 22.05 -16.15 1.19
C THR A 256 21.31 -17.01 0.17
N GLU A 257 21.01 -16.48 -1.02
CA GLU A 257 20.33 -17.21 -2.10
C GLU A 257 21.13 -17.25 -3.42
N ASP A 258 22.33 -16.65 -3.44
CA ASP A 258 23.14 -16.36 -4.63
C ASP A 258 22.35 -15.60 -5.73
N ARG A 259 21.78 -14.44 -5.36
CA ARG A 259 20.91 -13.64 -6.25
C ARG A 259 21.29 -12.16 -6.29
N ALA A 260 21.06 -11.55 -7.45
CA ALA A 260 21.01 -10.10 -7.62
C ALA A 260 19.74 -9.51 -6.98
N VAL A 261 19.72 -8.19 -6.74
CA VAL A 261 18.59 -7.46 -6.11
C VAL A 261 18.17 -6.28 -6.98
N LEU A 262 17.73 -6.60 -8.20
CA LEU A 262 17.71 -5.67 -9.34
C LEU A 262 16.36 -4.99 -9.63
N HIS A 263 15.52 -4.86 -8.61
CA HIS A 263 14.24 -4.16 -8.68
C HIS A 263 14.30 -2.75 -9.34
N THR A 264 15.48 -2.11 -9.36
CA THR A 264 15.80 -0.88 -10.09
C THR A 264 15.60 -0.99 -11.61
N ALA A 265 16.06 -2.08 -12.25
CA ALA A 265 15.95 -2.27 -13.69
C ALA A 265 14.49 -2.23 -14.20
N LEU A 266 13.52 -2.62 -13.35
CA LEU A 266 12.09 -2.60 -13.68
C LEU A 266 11.57 -1.23 -14.14
N ARG A 267 12.16 -0.14 -13.62
CA ARG A 267 11.75 1.25 -13.91
C ARG A 267 12.73 2.04 -14.76
N GLU A 268 13.79 1.41 -15.26
CA GLU A 268 14.78 2.08 -16.13
C GLU A 268 14.21 2.46 -17.51
N THR A 269 14.98 3.27 -18.23
CA THR A 269 14.65 3.82 -19.55
C THR A 269 15.30 3.04 -20.70
N LYS A 270 14.73 3.13 -21.92
CA LYS A 270 15.17 2.31 -23.07
C LYS A 270 16.59 2.61 -23.57
N ASP A 271 17.20 3.72 -23.16
CA ASP A 271 18.62 4.04 -23.40
C ASP A 271 19.60 3.26 -22.48
N LYS A 272 19.10 2.55 -21.46
CA LYS A 272 19.88 1.64 -20.58
C LYS A 272 19.93 0.19 -21.09
N ILE A 273 19.34 -0.09 -22.26
CA ILE A 273 19.48 -1.39 -22.92
C ILE A 273 20.96 -1.64 -23.21
N GLY A 274 21.47 -2.80 -22.80
CA GLY A 274 22.88 -3.16 -22.88
C GLY A 274 23.79 -2.55 -21.80
N THR A 275 23.26 -1.99 -20.70
CA THR A 275 24.10 -1.46 -19.59
C THR A 275 24.05 -2.25 -18.28
N VAL A 276 23.10 -3.16 -18.10
CA VAL A 276 22.99 -3.99 -16.88
C VAL A 276 22.75 -5.45 -17.27
N PHE A 277 23.56 -6.36 -16.73
CA PHE A 277 23.52 -7.79 -17.06
C PHE A 277 23.44 -8.64 -15.79
N VAL A 278 22.69 -9.75 -15.85
CA VAL A 278 22.68 -10.81 -14.83
C VAL A 278 22.84 -12.14 -15.53
N ASP A 279 23.85 -12.92 -15.13
CA ASP A 279 24.15 -14.23 -15.73
C ASP A 279 24.15 -14.17 -17.28
N ASP A 280 24.88 -13.16 -17.82
CA ASP A 280 25.01 -12.77 -19.24
C ASP A 280 23.72 -12.30 -19.96
N VAL A 281 22.60 -12.11 -19.26
CA VAL A 281 21.33 -11.59 -19.82
C VAL A 281 21.16 -10.09 -19.57
N ASP A 282 20.88 -9.32 -20.63
CA ASP A 282 20.48 -7.90 -20.56
C ASP A 282 19.09 -7.77 -19.92
N VAL A 283 19.06 -7.42 -18.64
CA VAL A 283 17.82 -7.33 -17.86
C VAL A 283 16.94 -6.15 -18.27
N VAL A 284 17.52 -5.06 -18.77
CA VAL A 284 16.77 -3.86 -19.17
C VAL A 284 15.99 -4.16 -20.46
N LYS A 285 16.59 -4.90 -21.39
CA LYS A 285 15.91 -5.39 -22.59
C LYS A 285 14.72 -6.29 -22.25
N GLU A 286 14.91 -7.32 -21.43
CA GLU A 286 13.81 -8.22 -21.05
C GLU A 286 12.68 -7.49 -20.30
N VAL A 287 13.02 -6.55 -19.41
CA VAL A 287 12.05 -5.67 -18.74
C VAL A 287 11.21 -4.90 -19.75
N HIS A 288 11.81 -4.37 -20.81
CA HIS A 288 11.08 -3.62 -21.82
C HIS A 288 10.21 -4.49 -22.72
N GLU A 289 10.62 -5.72 -23.03
CA GLU A 289 9.78 -6.69 -23.74
C GLU A 289 8.48 -6.99 -22.96
N VAL A 290 8.58 -7.28 -21.66
CA VAL A 290 7.41 -7.52 -20.80
C VAL A 290 6.57 -6.24 -20.62
N ARG A 291 7.19 -5.06 -20.49
CA ARG A 291 6.45 -3.78 -20.40
C ARG A 291 5.66 -3.49 -21.68
N ASP A 292 6.20 -3.81 -22.86
CA ASP A 292 5.48 -3.65 -24.14
C ASP A 292 4.37 -4.73 -24.30
N GLN A 293 4.59 -5.96 -23.83
CA GLN A 293 3.56 -7.02 -23.75
C GLN A 293 2.37 -6.61 -22.85
N VAL A 294 2.65 -6.13 -21.63
CA VAL A 294 1.64 -5.60 -20.68
C VAL A 294 0.90 -4.41 -21.30
N LYS A 295 1.62 -3.49 -21.97
CA LYS A 295 1.03 -2.34 -22.66
C LYS A 295 0.10 -2.77 -23.80
N TYR A 296 0.46 -3.80 -24.57
CA TYR A 296 -0.43 -4.34 -25.60
C TYR A 296 -1.70 -4.95 -24.98
N PHE A 297 -1.54 -5.89 -24.04
CA PHE A 297 -2.66 -6.58 -23.40
C PHE A 297 -3.64 -5.62 -22.72
N THR A 298 -3.14 -4.69 -21.90
CA THR A 298 -4.00 -3.73 -21.18
C THR A 298 -4.75 -2.80 -22.12
N ASN A 299 -4.14 -2.37 -23.24
CA ASN A 299 -4.86 -1.61 -24.26
C ASN A 299 -5.93 -2.44 -24.98
N ALA A 300 -5.64 -3.70 -25.32
CA ALA A 300 -6.58 -4.58 -26.02
C ALA A 300 -7.78 -5.01 -25.14
N VAL A 301 -7.59 -5.19 -23.83
CA VAL A 301 -8.69 -5.35 -22.86
C VAL A 301 -9.53 -4.07 -22.75
N ARG A 302 -8.89 -2.89 -22.77
CA ARG A 302 -9.59 -1.60 -22.62
C ARG A 302 -10.33 -1.17 -23.89
N SER A 303 -9.80 -1.48 -25.08
CA SER A 303 -10.48 -1.35 -26.37
C SER A 303 -11.63 -2.34 -26.53
N GLY A 304 -11.63 -3.45 -25.78
CA GLY A 304 -12.58 -4.54 -25.94
C GLY A 304 -12.31 -5.33 -27.24
N GLU A 305 -11.05 -5.42 -27.62
CA GLU A 305 -10.50 -6.34 -28.61
C GLU A 305 -10.28 -7.71 -27.96
N ILE A 306 -9.60 -7.75 -26.81
CA ILE A 306 -9.64 -8.89 -25.89
C ILE A 306 -10.98 -8.88 -25.15
N ARG A 307 -11.60 -10.06 -25.06
CA ARG A 307 -12.95 -10.30 -24.53
C ARG A 307 -12.98 -11.61 -23.75
N GLY A 308 -13.97 -11.71 -22.86
CA GLY A 308 -14.28 -12.95 -22.17
C GLY A 308 -14.77 -14.03 -23.13
N TYR A 309 -14.90 -15.26 -22.62
CA TYR A 309 -15.30 -16.47 -23.34
C TYR A 309 -16.60 -16.30 -24.14
N THR A 310 -17.59 -15.60 -23.58
CA THR A 310 -18.88 -15.33 -24.23
C THR A 310 -18.89 -14.09 -25.13
N GLY A 311 -17.75 -13.42 -25.30
CA GLY A 311 -17.61 -12.21 -26.10
C GLY A 311 -17.99 -10.90 -25.39
N LYS A 312 -18.37 -10.93 -24.09
CA LYS A 312 -18.52 -9.72 -23.28
C LYS A 312 -17.16 -9.02 -23.03
N ARG A 313 -17.20 -7.77 -22.55
CA ARG A 313 -16.00 -7.01 -22.19
C ARG A 313 -15.55 -7.41 -20.78
N LEU A 314 -14.25 -7.64 -20.61
CA LEU A 314 -13.65 -7.80 -19.28
C LEU A 314 -13.57 -6.42 -18.62
N ARG A 315 -14.34 -6.20 -17.56
CA ARG A 315 -14.46 -4.94 -16.81
C ARG A 315 -14.10 -5.07 -15.34
N ASN A 316 -14.44 -6.22 -14.75
CA ASN A 316 -14.17 -6.52 -13.36
C ASN A 316 -12.83 -7.24 -13.29
N ILE A 317 -11.91 -6.77 -12.47
CA ILE A 317 -10.56 -7.32 -12.35
C ILE A 317 -10.41 -7.86 -10.91
N VAL A 318 -10.04 -9.13 -10.77
CA VAL A 318 -9.73 -9.74 -9.46
C VAL A 318 -8.24 -10.10 -9.44
N SER A 319 -7.47 -9.35 -8.66
CA SER A 319 -6.04 -9.60 -8.45
C SER A 319 -5.85 -10.55 -7.27
N VAL A 320 -5.45 -11.79 -7.55
CA VAL A 320 -5.28 -12.87 -6.57
C VAL A 320 -3.81 -12.96 -6.19
N GLY A 321 -3.46 -12.57 -4.96
CA GLY A 321 -2.06 -12.47 -4.51
C GLY A 321 -1.96 -12.09 -3.03
N ILE A 322 -0.83 -12.40 -2.39
CA ILE A 322 -0.62 -12.13 -0.96
C ILE A 322 0.76 -11.48 -0.71
N GLY A 323 0.89 -10.71 0.38
CA GLY A 323 2.14 -10.02 0.73
C GLY A 323 2.60 -9.05 -0.36
N GLY A 324 3.86 -9.17 -0.80
CA GLY A 324 4.42 -8.32 -1.88
C GLY A 324 3.66 -8.41 -3.22
N SER A 325 2.96 -9.52 -3.48
CA SER A 325 2.11 -9.69 -4.66
C SER A 325 0.77 -8.92 -4.60
N TYR A 326 0.52 -8.17 -3.52
CA TYR A 326 -0.74 -7.48 -3.24
C TYR A 326 -0.54 -6.06 -2.68
N LEU A 327 0.28 -5.90 -1.64
CA LEU A 327 0.38 -4.64 -0.87
C LEU A 327 0.86 -3.44 -1.70
N GLY A 328 1.84 -3.63 -2.58
CA GLY A 328 2.34 -2.58 -3.49
C GLY A 328 1.29 -2.17 -4.54
N PRO A 329 0.71 -3.14 -5.29
CA PRO A 329 -0.40 -2.89 -6.20
C PRO A 329 -1.63 -2.22 -5.54
N GLU A 330 -2.02 -2.63 -4.34
CA GLU A 330 -3.13 -2.01 -3.61
C GLU A 330 -2.79 -0.57 -3.19
N PHE A 331 -1.62 -0.33 -2.58
CA PHE A 331 -1.19 1.03 -2.23
C PHE A 331 -1.26 1.99 -3.43
N LEU A 332 -0.75 1.56 -4.60
CA LEU A 332 -0.80 2.37 -5.81
C LEU A 332 -2.23 2.56 -6.35
N HIS A 333 -3.10 1.55 -6.23
CA HIS A 333 -4.52 1.68 -6.56
C HIS A 333 -5.24 2.67 -5.65
N GLU A 334 -5.04 2.57 -4.33
CA GLU A 334 -5.67 3.42 -3.32
C GLU A 334 -5.27 4.90 -3.47
N VAL A 335 -4.01 5.17 -3.85
CA VAL A 335 -3.54 6.53 -4.16
C VAL A 335 -4.14 7.04 -5.48
N LEU A 336 -4.07 6.25 -6.56
CA LEU A 336 -4.46 6.74 -7.89
C LEU A 336 -5.97 6.79 -8.13
N LYS A 337 -6.79 6.00 -7.42
CA LYS A 337 -8.25 5.97 -7.64
C LYS A 337 -8.99 7.27 -7.32
N THR A 338 -8.35 8.19 -6.57
CA THR A 338 -8.89 9.53 -6.28
C THR A 338 -8.31 10.63 -7.17
N GLU A 339 -7.24 10.35 -7.92
CA GLU A 339 -6.63 11.33 -8.83
C GLU A 339 -7.46 11.50 -10.11
N PRO A 340 -7.58 12.71 -10.68
CA PRO A 340 -8.42 12.95 -11.86
C PRO A 340 -8.08 12.07 -13.06
N GLU A 341 -6.80 11.78 -13.32
CA GLU A 341 -6.39 10.89 -14.40
C GLU A 341 -6.70 9.41 -14.10
N GLY A 342 -6.57 9.00 -12.84
CA GLY A 342 -6.90 7.65 -12.38
C GLY A 342 -8.40 7.38 -12.40
N ILE A 343 -9.22 8.32 -11.91
CA ILE A 343 -10.69 8.30 -12.00
C ILE A 343 -11.12 8.14 -13.47
N ASN A 344 -10.66 9.03 -14.36
CA ASN A 344 -11.00 8.99 -15.77
C ASN A 344 -10.54 7.69 -16.45
N SER A 345 -9.38 7.16 -16.06
CA SER A 345 -8.87 5.88 -16.56
C SER A 345 -9.64 4.66 -16.05
N ALA A 346 -10.21 4.72 -14.84
CA ALA A 346 -10.96 3.64 -14.22
C ALA A 346 -12.46 3.61 -14.59
N LEU A 347 -12.98 4.62 -15.30
CA LEU A 347 -14.41 4.71 -15.64
C LEU A 347 -14.93 3.44 -16.34
N GLY A 348 -15.90 2.78 -15.70
CA GLY A 348 -16.53 1.56 -16.23
C GLY A 348 -15.76 0.26 -15.98
N TYR A 349 -14.73 0.29 -15.12
CA TYR A 349 -13.97 -0.85 -14.64
C TYR A 349 -14.09 -0.98 -13.11
N SER A 350 -13.88 -2.19 -12.58
CA SER A 350 -13.70 -2.42 -11.15
C SER A 350 -12.42 -3.24 -10.90
N LEU A 351 -11.75 -3.00 -9.79
CA LEU A 351 -10.61 -3.80 -9.32
C LEU A 351 -10.90 -4.25 -7.88
N ARG A 352 -10.61 -5.52 -7.60
CA ARG A 352 -10.66 -6.12 -6.27
C ARG A 352 -9.39 -6.93 -6.04
N PHE A 353 -8.95 -6.98 -4.80
CA PHE A 353 -7.81 -7.81 -4.38
C PHE A 353 -8.34 -8.97 -3.53
N LEU A 354 -7.93 -10.19 -3.88
CA LEU A 354 -8.27 -11.42 -3.15
C LEU A 354 -6.98 -11.98 -2.56
N SER A 355 -6.77 -11.73 -1.26
CA SER A 355 -5.48 -11.97 -0.61
C SER A 355 -5.55 -12.93 0.57
N ASN A 356 -6.68 -12.98 1.28
CA ASN A 356 -6.87 -13.87 2.41
C ASN A 356 -7.34 -15.26 1.93
N VAL A 357 -6.92 -16.31 2.64
CA VAL A 357 -7.30 -17.70 2.37
C VAL A 357 -8.66 -18.08 2.99
N ASP A 358 -9.22 -17.20 3.81
CA ASP A 358 -10.58 -17.30 4.33
C ASP A 358 -11.60 -17.24 3.16
N PRO A 359 -12.48 -18.25 2.98
CA PRO A 359 -13.48 -18.24 1.90
C PRO A 359 -14.46 -17.07 1.96
N VAL A 360 -14.59 -16.38 3.10
CA VAL A 360 -15.36 -15.13 3.21
C VAL A 360 -14.75 -14.00 2.36
N ASP A 361 -13.44 -14.02 2.11
CA ASP A 361 -12.77 -13.04 1.22
C ASP A 361 -13.15 -13.30 -0.25
N VAL A 362 -13.29 -14.58 -0.64
CA VAL A 362 -13.81 -14.98 -1.96
C VAL A 362 -15.28 -14.58 -2.11
N GLU A 363 -16.12 -14.88 -1.12
CA GLU A 363 -17.55 -14.52 -1.13
C GLU A 363 -17.74 -13.00 -1.32
N ARG A 364 -17.02 -12.19 -0.53
CA ARG A 364 -17.04 -10.72 -0.64
C ARG A 364 -16.50 -10.22 -1.98
N THR A 365 -15.44 -10.86 -2.49
CA THR A 365 -14.85 -10.49 -3.78
C THR A 365 -15.83 -10.72 -4.93
N CYS A 366 -16.61 -11.80 -4.89
CA CYS A 366 -17.45 -12.25 -6.02
C CYS A 366 -18.92 -11.84 -5.96
N ALA A 367 -19.43 -11.37 -4.81
CA ALA A 367 -20.87 -11.25 -4.50
C ALA A 367 -21.76 -10.55 -5.56
N ASP A 368 -21.22 -9.58 -6.30
CA ASP A 368 -21.91 -8.75 -7.29
C ASP A 368 -21.19 -8.71 -8.66
N LEU A 369 -20.26 -9.62 -8.91
CA LEU A 369 -19.53 -9.71 -10.18
C LEU A 369 -20.23 -10.61 -11.20
N ASP A 370 -20.31 -10.16 -12.46
CA ASP A 370 -20.66 -11.01 -13.62
C ASP A 370 -19.40 -11.79 -14.06
N PRO A 371 -19.35 -13.14 -13.96
CA PRO A 371 -18.18 -13.94 -14.35
C PRO A 371 -17.78 -13.72 -15.82
N GLU A 372 -18.74 -13.50 -16.71
CA GLU A 372 -18.48 -13.27 -18.13
C GLU A 372 -17.82 -11.90 -18.41
N GLU A 373 -17.94 -10.93 -17.50
CA GLU A 373 -17.23 -9.64 -17.54
C GLU A 373 -16.01 -9.58 -16.58
N THR A 374 -15.59 -10.72 -16.00
CA THR A 374 -14.54 -10.76 -14.95
C THR A 374 -13.22 -11.38 -15.45
N LEU A 375 -12.11 -10.68 -15.23
CA LEU A 375 -10.73 -11.13 -15.49
C LEU A 375 -10.00 -11.40 -14.16
N ILE A 376 -9.38 -12.56 -14.04
CA ILE A 376 -8.58 -13.00 -12.90
C ILE A 376 -7.09 -12.79 -13.22
N VAL A 377 -6.38 -12.09 -12.34
CA VAL A 377 -4.93 -11.84 -12.42
C VAL A 377 -4.26 -12.56 -11.26
N ILE A 378 -3.59 -13.68 -11.52
CA ILE A 378 -2.91 -14.46 -10.47
C ILE A 378 -1.48 -13.93 -10.32
N VAL A 379 -1.14 -13.42 -9.14
CA VAL A 379 0.18 -12.84 -8.83
C VAL A 379 0.88 -13.69 -7.75
N SER A 380 1.87 -14.46 -8.16
CA SER A 380 2.70 -15.29 -7.25
C SER A 380 4.06 -15.60 -7.88
N LYS A 381 5.15 -15.16 -7.24
CA LYS A 381 6.53 -15.33 -7.73
C LYS A 381 6.86 -16.78 -8.10
N THR A 382 6.56 -17.73 -7.21
CA THR A 382 6.86 -19.16 -7.43
C THR A 382 5.73 -19.93 -8.13
N PHE A 383 4.52 -19.34 -8.15
CA PHE A 383 3.25 -19.96 -8.52
C PHE A 383 2.95 -21.23 -7.68
N THR A 384 3.37 -21.21 -6.41
CA THR A 384 3.15 -22.29 -5.42
C THR A 384 2.67 -21.81 -4.05
N THR A 385 2.53 -20.49 -3.84
CA THR A 385 2.02 -19.91 -2.58
C THR A 385 0.68 -20.53 -2.21
N ALA A 386 0.56 -21.12 -1.02
CA ALA A 386 -0.55 -22.03 -0.70
C ALA A 386 -1.92 -21.33 -0.75
N GLU A 387 -1.99 -20.13 -0.18
CA GLU A 387 -3.14 -19.24 -0.13
C GLU A 387 -3.52 -18.77 -1.53
N THR A 388 -2.58 -18.19 -2.26
CA THR A 388 -2.79 -17.68 -3.62
C THR A 388 -3.21 -18.79 -4.59
N MET A 389 -2.61 -19.97 -4.51
CA MET A 389 -2.94 -21.09 -5.39
C MET A 389 -4.23 -21.80 -4.97
N LEU A 390 -4.66 -21.73 -3.71
CA LEU A 390 -6.01 -22.14 -3.33
C LEU A 390 -7.03 -21.15 -3.91
N ASN A 391 -6.87 -19.86 -3.66
CA ASN A 391 -7.76 -18.82 -4.18
C ASN A 391 -7.83 -18.83 -5.72
N ALA A 392 -6.71 -19.03 -6.40
CA ALA A 392 -6.69 -19.19 -7.87
C ALA A 392 -7.54 -20.37 -8.34
N ARG A 393 -7.43 -21.54 -7.69
CA ARG A 393 -8.28 -22.70 -8.01
C ARG A 393 -9.75 -22.43 -7.69
N THR A 394 -10.06 -21.73 -6.59
CA THR A 394 -11.42 -21.34 -6.25
C THR A 394 -12.00 -20.37 -7.28
N MET A 395 -11.24 -19.37 -7.72
CA MET A 395 -11.67 -18.45 -8.79
C MET A 395 -11.85 -19.15 -10.14
N ARG A 396 -11.00 -20.15 -10.46
CA ARG A 396 -11.20 -20.99 -11.65
C ARG A 396 -12.48 -21.82 -11.56
N GLN A 397 -12.76 -22.42 -10.39
CA GLN A 397 -14.01 -23.15 -10.17
C GLN A 397 -15.23 -22.21 -10.27
N TRP A 398 -15.16 -21.01 -9.70
CA TRP A 398 -16.21 -19.99 -9.79
C TRP A 398 -16.50 -19.56 -11.25
N LEU A 399 -15.48 -19.47 -12.13
CA LEU A 399 -15.71 -19.25 -13.56
C LEU A 399 -16.43 -20.45 -14.20
N TRP A 400 -15.99 -21.67 -13.89
CA TRP A 400 -16.54 -22.92 -14.43
C TRP A 400 -17.98 -23.22 -13.96
N ASP A 401 -18.32 -22.88 -12.71
CA ASP A 401 -19.66 -23.07 -12.13
C ASP A 401 -20.74 -22.27 -12.88
N PHE A 402 -20.35 -21.20 -13.60
CA PHE A 402 -21.24 -20.34 -14.37
C PHE A 402 -21.11 -20.54 -15.91
N MET A 403 -19.91 -20.88 -16.41
CA MET A 403 -19.63 -20.95 -17.87
C MET A 403 -19.30 -22.36 -18.41
N GLY A 404 -19.24 -23.38 -17.55
CA GLY A 404 -18.79 -24.73 -17.90
C GLY A 404 -17.28 -24.90 -17.80
N ASP A 405 -16.81 -26.15 -17.75
CA ASP A 405 -15.43 -26.55 -17.46
C ASP A 405 -14.46 -26.49 -18.67
N ASP A 406 -14.79 -25.69 -19.69
CA ASP A 406 -13.92 -25.54 -20.88
C ASP A 406 -12.59 -24.83 -20.51
N ALA A 407 -11.51 -25.29 -21.13
CA ALA A 407 -10.20 -24.69 -21.01
C ALA A 407 -10.11 -23.31 -21.72
N GLU A 408 -10.99 -23.01 -22.68
CA GLU A 408 -11.16 -21.65 -23.23
C GLU A 408 -11.65 -20.66 -22.16
N VAL A 409 -12.48 -21.08 -21.19
CA VAL A 409 -12.88 -20.19 -20.07
C VAL A 409 -11.63 -19.71 -19.33
N VAL A 410 -10.72 -20.62 -19.01
CA VAL A 410 -9.43 -20.28 -18.36
C VAL A 410 -8.59 -19.37 -19.26
N ARG A 411 -8.41 -19.71 -20.53
CA ARG A 411 -7.61 -18.92 -21.48
C ARG A 411 -8.15 -17.52 -21.76
N LYS A 412 -9.46 -17.27 -21.61
CA LYS A 412 -10.08 -15.95 -21.82
C LYS A 412 -10.25 -15.12 -20.54
N HIS A 413 -10.27 -15.76 -19.36
CA HIS A 413 -10.56 -15.10 -18.09
C HIS A 413 -9.41 -15.13 -17.07
N VAL A 414 -8.27 -15.77 -17.35
CA VAL A 414 -7.16 -15.87 -16.39
C VAL A 414 -5.81 -15.49 -17.02
N VAL A 415 -5.08 -14.61 -16.35
CA VAL A 415 -3.68 -14.25 -16.66
C VAL A 415 -2.79 -14.44 -15.43
N ALA A 416 -1.48 -14.58 -15.63
CA ALA A 416 -0.49 -14.77 -14.57
C ALA A 416 0.61 -13.71 -14.57
N CYS A 417 1.01 -13.29 -13.38
CA CYS A 417 2.23 -12.55 -13.09
C CYS A 417 3.09 -13.40 -12.13
N ALA A 418 4.17 -14.00 -12.64
CA ALA A 418 5.02 -14.92 -11.90
C ALA A 418 6.47 -14.86 -12.40
N SER A 419 7.42 -15.47 -11.66
CA SER A 419 8.81 -15.56 -12.11
C SER A 419 8.94 -16.47 -13.34
N VAL A 420 9.98 -16.28 -14.16
CA VAL A 420 10.32 -17.20 -15.28
C VAL A 420 10.43 -18.66 -14.79
N SER A 421 10.90 -18.87 -13.56
CA SER A 421 10.99 -20.18 -12.88
C SER A 421 9.62 -20.83 -12.54
N ALA A 422 8.50 -20.17 -12.87
CA ALA A 422 7.15 -20.68 -12.71
C ALA A 422 6.43 -21.07 -14.03
N THR A 423 7.06 -20.87 -15.19
CA THR A 423 6.43 -21.02 -16.53
C THR A 423 5.64 -22.33 -16.69
N ASP A 424 6.20 -23.48 -16.30
CA ASP A 424 5.51 -24.78 -16.43
C ASP A 424 4.25 -24.88 -15.58
N LYS A 425 4.22 -24.25 -14.39
CA LYS A 425 3.06 -24.26 -13.48
C LYS A 425 1.95 -23.35 -13.97
N VAL A 426 2.32 -22.22 -14.58
CA VAL A 426 1.38 -21.31 -15.27
C VAL A 426 0.70 -22.04 -16.43
N LYS A 427 1.48 -22.79 -17.20
CA LYS A 427 1.00 -23.64 -18.30
C LYS A 427 0.11 -24.80 -17.81
N GLU A 428 0.51 -25.50 -16.74
CA GLU A 428 -0.27 -26.57 -16.10
C GLU A 428 -1.64 -26.08 -15.59
N PHE A 429 -1.73 -24.84 -15.13
CA PHE A 429 -3.01 -24.24 -14.70
C PHE A 429 -3.98 -24.00 -15.86
N GLY A 430 -3.50 -23.94 -17.10
CA GLY A 430 -4.27 -23.72 -18.33
C GLY A 430 -4.14 -22.31 -18.93
N ILE A 431 -3.17 -21.50 -18.49
CA ILE A 431 -2.97 -20.12 -18.94
C ILE A 431 -2.07 -20.10 -20.18
N ASP A 432 -2.38 -19.22 -21.14
CA ASP A 432 -1.55 -18.98 -22.31
C ASP A 432 -0.23 -18.29 -21.91
N THR A 433 0.89 -19.01 -22.08
CA THR A 433 2.23 -18.52 -21.74
C THR A 433 2.81 -17.49 -22.71
N GLU A 434 2.20 -17.26 -23.87
CA GLU A 434 2.66 -16.27 -24.86
C GLU A 434 1.96 -14.91 -24.65
N ASN A 435 0.63 -14.91 -24.51
CA ASN A 435 -0.16 -13.66 -24.45
C ASN A 435 -0.71 -13.32 -23.05
N CYS A 436 -0.81 -14.30 -22.14
CA CYS A 436 -1.48 -14.18 -20.83
C CYS A 436 -0.53 -14.43 -19.64
N PHE A 437 0.78 -14.52 -19.87
CA PHE A 437 1.81 -14.64 -18.84
C PHE A 437 2.79 -13.47 -18.91
N PHE A 438 2.78 -12.65 -17.85
CA PHE A 438 3.67 -11.51 -17.68
C PHE A 438 4.81 -11.91 -16.73
N ARG A 439 5.90 -12.40 -17.33
CA ARG A 439 7.05 -12.93 -16.57
C ARG A 439 7.79 -11.81 -15.82
N PHE A 440 8.28 -12.13 -14.62
CA PHE A 440 9.34 -11.37 -13.95
C PHE A 440 10.46 -12.31 -13.49
N TRP A 441 11.42 -11.84 -12.71
CA TRP A 441 12.68 -12.53 -12.43
C TRP A 441 12.89 -12.78 -10.94
N ASP A 442 13.69 -13.79 -10.58
CA ASP A 442 13.96 -14.14 -9.18
C ASP A 442 14.72 -13.04 -8.41
N TRP A 443 15.39 -12.12 -9.11
CA TRP A 443 16.04 -10.91 -8.56
C TRP A 443 15.09 -9.75 -8.22
N VAL A 444 13.81 -9.87 -8.57
CA VAL A 444 12.74 -9.01 -8.03
C VAL A 444 12.29 -9.62 -6.71
N GLY A 445 12.24 -8.85 -5.62
CA GLY A 445 11.86 -9.33 -4.27
C GLY A 445 10.53 -10.09 -4.25
#